data_AF-A0A081S5A1-F1
#
_entry.id   AF-A0A081S5A1-F1
#
_cell.length_a   1.000
_cell.length_b   1.000
_cell.length_c   1.000
_cell.angle_alpha   90.00
_cell.angle_beta   90.00
_cell.angle_gamma   90.00
#
_symmetry.space_group_name_H-M   'P 1'
#
loop_
_entity.id
_entity.type
_entity.pdbx_description
1 polymer ?
#
loop_
_entity_poly.entity_id
_entity_poly.type
_entity_poly.pdbx_seq_one_letter_code
_entity_poly.pdbx_strand_id
1 'polypeptide(L)' 'MIFSDKAIQDDEQKMIDFLNDVESKGVKMYSVDSSTDIGLRVTGLGGIVSLLRYSIES' A
#
# COMPACT_ATOMS: atom_id res chain seq x y z
N MET A 1 -6.00 3.17 -0.89
CA MET A 1 -4.80 2.31 -0.92
C MET A 1 -4.68 1.61 0.41
N ILE A 2 -4.37 0.31 0.40
CA ILE A 2 -4.18 -0.53 1.58
C ILE A 2 -2.77 -1.11 1.49
N PHE A 3 -1.99 -0.99 2.55
CA PHE A 3 -0.64 -1.56 2.60
C PHE A 3 -0.41 -2.28 3.93
N SER A 4 0.40 -3.34 3.90
CA SER A 4 0.87 -4.00 5.12
C SER A 4 2.04 -3.24 5.72
N ASP A 5 2.01 -3.06 7.03
CA ASP A 5 3.14 -2.64 7.86
C ASP A 5 4.47 -3.35 7.55
N LYS A 6 4.44 -4.65 7.22
CA LYS A 6 5.63 -5.41 6.82
C LYS A 6 6.24 -4.94 5.50
N ALA A 7 5.44 -4.34 4.60
CA ALA A 7 5.92 -3.86 3.29
C ALA A 7 6.81 -2.62 3.40
N ILE A 8 6.74 -1.87 4.52
CA ILE A 8 7.56 -0.66 4.75
C ILE A 8 8.99 -1.04 5.19
N GLN A 9 9.21 -2.24 5.74
CA GLN A 9 10.49 -2.60 6.38
C GLN A 9 11.66 -2.84 5.42
N ASP A 10 11.41 -3.19 4.16
CA ASP A 10 12.48 -3.56 3.22
C ASP A 10 13.13 -2.36 2.51
N ASP A 11 12.40 -1.27 2.27
CA ASP A 11 12.92 -0.07 1.57
C ASP A 11 12.16 1.19 2.04
N GLU A 12 12.34 1.51 3.32
CA GLU A 12 11.56 2.51 4.06
C GLU A 12 11.53 3.89 3.38
N GLN A 13 12.68 4.39 2.90
CA GLN A 13 12.77 5.71 2.27
C GLN A 13 11.97 5.79 0.97
N LYS A 14 12.12 4.81 0.07
CA LYS A 14 11.33 4.78 -1.17
C LYS A 14 9.85 4.61 -0.90
N MET A 15 9.50 3.84 0.12
CA MET A 15 8.12 3.64 0.52
C MET A 15 7.50 4.94 1.05
N ILE A 16 8.23 5.68 1.89
CA ILE A 16 7.79 6.99 2.39
C ILE A 16 7.60 7.98 1.25
N ASP A 17 8.56 8.08 0.31
CA ASP A 17 8.44 8.95 -0.86
C ASP A 17 7.21 8.61 -1.71
N PHE A 18 6.94 7.31 -1.89
CA PHE A 18 5.75 6.84 -2.60
C PHE A 18 4.45 7.18 -1.87
N LEU A 19 4.40 6.98 -0.55
CA LEU A 19 3.23 7.34 0.27
C LEU A 19 2.97 8.85 0.20
N ASN A 20 4.01 9.68 0.26
CA ASN A 20 3.90 11.13 0.13
C ASN A 20 3.35 11.55 -1.24
N ASP A 21 3.85 10.95 -2.34
CA ASP A 21 3.33 11.23 -3.69
C ASP A 21 1.85 10.83 -3.82
N VAL A 22 1.47 9.67 -3.28
CA VAL A 22 0.09 9.17 -3.30
C VAL A 22 -0.85 10.03 -2.43
N GLU A 23 -0.38 10.49 -1.27
CA GLU A 23 -1.11 11.42 -0.40
C GLU A 23 -1.36 12.76 -1.09
N SER A 24 -0.34 13.29 -1.78
CA SER A 24 -0.44 14.55 -2.54
C SER A 24 -1.53 14.49 -3.63
N LYS A 25 -1.81 13.29 -4.15
CA LYS A 25 -2.86 13.01 -5.14
C LYS A 25 -4.26 12.87 -4.53
N GLY A 26 -4.38 13.03 -3.21
CA GLY A 26 -5.65 12.97 -2.47
C GLY A 26 -6.17 11.55 -2.22
N VAL A 27 -5.29 10.55 -2.25
CA VAL A 27 -5.66 9.15 -2.00
C VAL A 27 -5.69 8.88 -0.50
N LYS A 28 -6.74 8.22 -0.01
CA LYS A 28 -6.78 7.71 1.37
C LYS A 28 -5.98 6.41 1.48
N MET A 29 -5.07 6.40 2.44
CA MET A 29 -4.20 5.27 2.74
C MET A 29 -4.63 4.59 4.04
N TYR A 30 -4.56 3.27 4.08
CA TYR A 30 -4.90 2.45 5.24
C TYR A 30 -3.78 1.45 5.48
N SER A 31 -3.20 1.46 6.68
CA SER A 31 -2.26 0.43 7.12
C SER A 31 -3.03 -0.75 7.70
N VAL A 32 -2.62 -1.96 7.34
CA VAL A 32 -3.09 -3.19 7.95
C VAL A 32 -1.94 -3.89 8.66
N ASP A 33 -2.22 -4.39 9.85
CA ASP A 33 -1.28 -5.21 10.62
C ASP A 33 -1.15 -6.58 9.96
N SER A 34 0.09 -6.93 9.60
CA SER A 34 0.48 -8.20 8.97
C SER A 34 0.11 -9.45 9.78
N SER A 35 -0.17 -9.31 11.08
CA SER A 35 -0.64 -10.42 11.91
C SER A 35 -2.13 -10.75 11.72
N THR A 36 -2.90 -9.85 11.11
CA THR A 36 -4.33 -10.04 10.85
C THR A 36 -4.57 -10.86 9.58
N ASP A 37 -5.72 -11.55 9.49
CA ASP A 37 -6.11 -12.30 8.27
C ASP A 37 -6.06 -11.41 7.00
N ILE A 38 -6.50 -10.15 7.14
CA ILE A 38 -6.46 -9.17 6.06
C ILE A 38 -5.01 -8.78 5.72
N GLY A 39 -4.17 -8.54 6.73
CA GLY A 39 -2.76 -8.21 6.54
C GLY A 39 -1.97 -9.33 5.86
N LEU A 40 -2.24 -10.60 6.20
CA LEU A 40 -1.63 -11.76 5.55
C LEU A 40 -2.00 -11.83 4.06
N ARG A 41 -3.27 -11.57 3.71
CA ARG A 41 -3.71 -11.54 2.29
C ARG A 41 -3.08 -10.40 1.52
N VAL A 42 -3.02 -9.20 2.09
CA VAL A 42 -2.38 -8.03 1.47
C VAL A 42 -0.88 -8.27 1.29
N THR A 43 -0.22 -8.85 2.29
CA THR A 43 1.19 -9.26 2.19
C THR A 43 1.40 -10.27 1.06
N GLY A 44 0.51 -11.27 0.94
CA GLY A 44 0.56 -12.26 -0.14
C GLY A 44 0.38 -11.68 -1.55
N LEU A 45 -0.26 -10.52 -1.69
CA LEU A 45 -0.42 -9.80 -2.96
C LEU A 45 0.76 -8.85 -3.29
N GLY A 46 1.85 -8.91 -2.52
CA GLY A 46 3.00 -8.02 -2.68
C GLY A 46 3.00 -6.83 -1.71
N GLY A 47 2.17 -6.87 -0.68
CA GLY A 47 2.21 -5.91 0.43
C GLY A 47 1.44 -4.62 0.21
N ILE A 48 1.04 -4.30 -1.02
CA ILE A 48 0.30 -3.08 -1.37
C ILE A 48 -0.83 -3.40 -2.35
N VAL A 49 -2.03 -2.89 -2.06
CA VAL A 49 -3.21 -3.01 -2.92
C VAL A 49 -3.90 -1.66 -3.03
N SER A 50 -4.35 -1.28 -4.23
CA SER A 50 -5.10 -0.03 -4.41
C SER A 50 -6.24 -0.22 -5.40
N LEU A 51 -7.35 0.47 -5.13
CA LEU A 51 -8.47 0.56 -6.05
C LEU A 51 -8.34 1.86 -6.84
N LEU A 52 -8.39 1.74 -8.16
CA LEU A 52 -8.26 2.89 -9.06
C LEU A 52 -9.64 3.40 -9.48
N ARG A 53 -9.75 4.71 -9.69
CA ARG A 53 -10.99 5.34 -10.14
C ARG A 53 -11.35 5.01 -11.59
N TYR A 54 -10.34 4.74 -12.40
CA TYR A 54 -10.48 4.40 -13.82
C TYR A 54 -9.52 3.26 -14.15
N SER A 55 -9.87 2.48 -15.16
CA SER A 55 -8.94 1.50 -15.72
C SER A 55 -7.75 2.23 -16.34
N ILE A 56 -6.57 1.68 -16.17
CA ILE A 56 -5.36 2.14 -16.85
C ILE A 56 -5.10 1.12 -17.95
N GLU A 57 -5.19 1.52 -19.22
CA GLU A 57 -4.73 0.66 -20.31
C GLU A 57 -3.20 0.65 -20.39
N SER A 58 -2.63 -0.51 -20.70
CA SER A 58 -1.19 -0.73 -20.87
C SER A 58 -0.76 -0.60 -22.32
#